data_AF-A0A1V3WLG9-F1
#
_entry.id   AF-A0A1V3WLG9-F1
#
_cell.length_a   1.000
_cell.length_b   1.000
_cell.length_c   1.000
_cell.angle_alpha   90.00
_cell.angle_beta   90.00
_cell.angle_gamma   90.00
#
_symmetry.space_group_name_H-M   'P 1'
#
loop_
_entity.id
_entity.type
_entity.pdbx_description
1 polymer ?
#
loop_
_entity_poly.entity_id
_entity_poly.type
_entity_poly.pdbx_seq_one_letter_code
_entity_poly.pdbx_strand_id
1 'polypeptide(L)'
;MTEMERILDDALDEGFLGLSTMTTRRDKLAGDRAWAEPLPSTFARWREYRRLHKRLRRRGRILQSAPNAETQVNVLAFALTAAGIGRRPLRTSLLTAMDFKSNPMLHRVSRLLAFLTNRALRGDLRFQALPGPMTIFCDGVDFAAFEEFSSGVTLRNLRTADDQYALLSDPKFRAQFIKDMGGFMMNGLWNRRFDDAVIIDCPDVSLVGRTFEDLSRERGQHPAEVFLDLAATWRDKLRWYTVVGNHRPDIVLDLLASPGTHIGFADSGAHLRSLANYNFGLRALTMAKRAGQSPRRRSPSARWCAS
;
A
#
# COMPACT_ATOMS: atom_id res chain seq x y z
N MET A 1 3.92 -29.62 1.50
CA MET A 1 4.64 -29.07 0.31
C MET A 1 4.19 -29.69 -1.00
N THR A 2 4.26 -31.01 -1.18
CA THR A 2 3.84 -31.68 -2.44
C THR A 2 2.40 -31.31 -2.81
N GLU A 3 1.52 -31.26 -1.82
CA GLU A 3 0.12 -30.86 -2.05
C GLU A 3 -0.04 -29.42 -2.56
N MET A 4 0.71 -28.45 -2.01
CA MET A 4 0.67 -27.07 -2.51
C MET A 4 1.21 -26.94 -3.93
N GLU A 5 2.22 -27.75 -4.30
CA GLU A 5 2.70 -27.80 -5.67
C GLU A 5 1.65 -28.40 -6.61
N ARG A 6 0.93 -29.44 -6.18
CA ARG A 6 -0.15 -30.08 -6.93
C ARG A 6 -1.30 -29.11 -7.16
N ILE A 7 -1.80 -28.46 -6.10
CA ILE A 7 -2.86 -27.45 -6.19
C ILE A 7 -2.46 -26.30 -7.11
N LEU A 8 -1.20 -25.83 -7.02
CA LEU A 8 -0.71 -24.79 -7.94
C LEU A 8 -0.67 -25.29 -9.38
N ASP A 9 -0.14 -26.48 -9.62
CA ASP A 9 -0.07 -27.05 -10.97
C ASP A 9 -1.49 -27.22 -11.55
N ASP A 10 -2.46 -27.72 -10.78
CA ASP A 10 -3.88 -27.84 -11.17
C ASP A 10 -4.47 -26.47 -11.53
N ALA A 11 -4.33 -25.46 -10.66
CA ALA A 11 -4.86 -24.12 -10.93
C ALA A 11 -4.27 -23.49 -12.21
N LEU A 12 -2.99 -23.72 -12.46
CA LEU A 12 -2.32 -23.24 -13.67
C LEU A 12 -2.75 -23.99 -14.95
N ASP A 13 -3.22 -25.24 -14.80
CA ASP A 13 -3.81 -26.04 -15.88
C ASP A 13 -5.25 -25.56 -16.17
N GLU A 14 -5.99 -25.15 -15.14
CA GLU A 14 -7.30 -24.48 -15.24
C GLU A 14 -7.23 -23.02 -15.75
N GLY A 15 -6.05 -22.55 -16.16
CA GLY A 15 -5.88 -21.25 -16.82
C GLY A 15 -5.57 -20.07 -15.89
N PHE A 16 -5.28 -20.30 -14.61
CA PHE A 16 -4.86 -19.22 -13.71
C PHE A 16 -3.55 -18.58 -14.21
N LEU A 17 -3.47 -17.24 -14.11
CA LEU A 17 -2.34 -16.48 -14.63
C LEU A 17 -1.04 -16.67 -13.84
N GLY A 18 -1.15 -17.12 -12.59
CA GLY A 18 -0.03 -17.13 -11.67
C GLY A 18 -0.40 -17.40 -10.23
N LEU A 19 0.50 -16.98 -9.34
CA LEU A 19 0.37 -17.09 -7.88
C LEU A 19 0.55 -15.71 -7.26
N SER A 20 -0.29 -15.37 -6.28
CA SER A 20 -0.10 -14.21 -5.41
C SER A 20 0.43 -14.68 -4.05
N THR A 21 1.43 -13.98 -3.51
CA THR A 21 2.00 -14.26 -2.18
C THR A 21 2.13 -12.99 -1.34
N MET A 22 2.18 -13.15 -0.03
CA MET A 22 2.34 -12.03 0.90
C MET A 22 3.36 -12.35 1.98
N THR A 23 4.24 -11.39 2.26
CA THR A 23 5.30 -11.51 3.27
C THR A 23 5.25 -10.39 4.31
N THR A 24 4.35 -9.43 4.15
CA THR A 24 4.04 -8.41 5.17
C THR A 24 3.19 -9.03 6.28
N ARG A 25 3.49 -8.68 7.53
CA ARG A 25 2.75 -9.15 8.72
C ARG A 25 1.58 -8.24 9.11
N ARG A 26 1.39 -7.14 8.39
CA ARG A 26 0.32 -6.17 8.65
C ARG A 26 -1.05 -6.68 8.23
N ASP A 27 -1.11 -7.57 7.24
CA ASP A 27 -2.37 -8.21 6.89
C ASP A 27 -2.68 -9.31 7.91
N LYS A 28 -3.82 -9.15 8.57
CA LYS A 28 -4.23 -9.96 9.71
C LYS A 28 -5.48 -10.76 9.42
N LEU A 29 -5.60 -11.89 10.11
CA LEU A 29 -6.77 -12.74 10.09
C LEU A 29 -7.88 -12.12 10.95
N ALA A 30 -9.09 -12.13 10.40
CA ALA A 30 -10.32 -11.89 11.13
C ALA A 30 -10.92 -13.21 11.65
N GLY A 31 -12.05 -13.13 12.35
CA GLY A 31 -12.78 -14.27 12.89
C GLY A 31 -12.31 -14.70 14.28
N ASP A 32 -12.85 -15.81 14.78
CA ASP A 32 -12.66 -16.23 16.18
C ASP A 32 -11.34 -16.96 16.46
N ARG A 33 -10.80 -17.66 15.47
CA ARG A 33 -9.72 -18.63 15.70
C ARG A 33 -8.34 -17.98 15.91
N ALA A 34 -8.09 -16.88 15.23
CA ALA A 34 -6.75 -16.27 15.14
C ALA A 34 -6.86 -14.76 14.92
N TRP A 35 -7.70 -14.09 15.72
CA TRP A 35 -7.93 -12.65 15.62
C TRP A 35 -6.61 -11.87 15.68
N ALA A 36 -6.42 -10.95 14.75
CA ALA A 36 -5.26 -10.07 14.65
C ALA A 36 -3.91 -10.80 14.43
N GLU A 37 -3.92 -12.09 14.10
CA GLU A 37 -2.71 -12.84 13.74
C GLU A 37 -2.34 -12.63 12.26
N PRO A 38 -1.03 -12.61 11.91
CA PRO A 38 -0.60 -12.46 10.52
C PRO A 38 -1.11 -13.56 9.58
N LEU A 39 -1.29 -13.23 8.29
CA LEU A 39 -1.67 -14.23 7.29
C LEU A 39 -0.67 -15.42 7.21
N PRO A 40 -1.13 -16.65 6.91
CA PRO A 40 -0.28 -17.84 6.90
C PRO A 40 0.96 -17.75 6.00
N SER A 41 0.87 -17.08 4.84
CA SER A 41 1.99 -16.96 3.91
C SER A 41 3.20 -16.20 4.49
N THR A 42 3.00 -15.39 5.52
CA THR A 42 4.08 -14.64 6.20
C THR A 42 5.06 -15.55 6.94
N PHE A 43 4.64 -16.77 7.27
CA PHE A 43 5.46 -17.78 7.92
C PHE A 43 6.20 -18.71 6.94
N ALA A 44 5.88 -18.62 5.64
CA ALA A 44 6.50 -19.45 4.63
C ALA A 44 8.00 -19.17 4.51
N ARG A 45 8.80 -20.23 4.42
CA ARG A 45 10.26 -20.11 4.29
C ARG A 45 10.64 -19.93 2.82
N TRP A 46 11.78 -19.29 2.54
CA TRP A 46 12.30 -19.16 1.16
C TRP A 46 12.49 -20.48 0.41
N ARG A 47 12.65 -21.60 1.11
CA ARG A 47 12.70 -22.94 0.48
C ARG A 47 11.36 -23.31 -0.16
N GLU A 48 10.26 -22.97 0.49
CA GLU A 48 8.90 -23.20 0.00
C GLU A 48 8.57 -22.27 -1.17
N TYR A 49 8.84 -20.96 -1.02
CA TYR A 49 8.69 -20.00 -2.12
C TYR A 49 9.44 -20.44 -3.38
N ARG A 50 10.72 -20.83 -3.25
CA ARG A 50 11.53 -21.31 -4.39
C ARG A 50 10.91 -22.50 -5.12
N ARG A 51 10.22 -23.40 -4.41
CA ARG A 51 9.55 -24.55 -5.01
C ARG A 51 8.36 -24.13 -5.87
N LEU A 52 7.50 -23.25 -5.36
CA LEU A 52 6.37 -22.69 -6.11
C LEU A 52 6.83 -21.82 -7.29
N HIS A 53 7.82 -20.95 -7.05
CA HIS A 53 8.42 -20.09 -8.09
C HIS A 53 9.01 -20.90 -9.26
N LYS A 54 9.54 -22.09 -8.98
CA LYS A 54 10.07 -22.99 -10.03
C LYS A 54 8.96 -23.46 -10.97
N ARG A 55 7.76 -23.75 -10.45
CA ARG A 55 6.58 -24.15 -11.26
C ARG A 55 6.13 -23.01 -12.16
N LEU A 56 5.94 -21.82 -11.58
CA LEU A 56 5.58 -20.61 -12.32
C LEU A 56 6.58 -20.32 -13.45
N ARG A 57 7.88 -20.38 -13.16
CA ARG A 57 8.93 -20.14 -14.15
C ARG A 57 8.90 -21.16 -15.29
N ARG A 58 8.74 -22.46 -14.98
CA ARG A 58 8.67 -23.52 -16.00
C ARG A 58 7.50 -23.27 -16.97
N ARG A 59 6.35 -22.86 -16.42
CA ARG A 59 5.11 -22.63 -17.16
C ARG A 59 4.96 -21.21 -17.71
N GLY A 60 5.94 -20.32 -17.50
CA GLY A 60 5.88 -18.92 -17.98
C GLY A 60 4.80 -18.06 -17.30
N ARG A 61 4.43 -18.40 -16.07
CA ARG A 61 3.35 -17.78 -15.29
C ARG A 61 3.87 -16.68 -14.36
N ILE A 62 2.94 -15.91 -13.79
CA ILE A 62 3.25 -14.69 -13.04
C ILE A 62 3.36 -14.99 -11.54
N LEU A 63 4.36 -14.40 -10.88
CA LEU A 63 4.40 -14.24 -9.44
C LEU A 63 3.97 -12.80 -9.12
N GLN A 64 2.90 -12.62 -8.38
CA GLN A 64 2.58 -11.36 -7.73
C GLN A 64 2.96 -11.47 -6.26
N SER A 65 3.62 -10.46 -5.68
CA SER A 65 3.87 -10.48 -4.24
C SER A 65 3.82 -9.12 -3.58
N ALA A 66 3.36 -9.09 -2.33
CA ALA A 66 3.54 -7.99 -1.40
C ALA A 66 4.77 -8.27 -0.51
N PRO A 67 5.90 -7.56 -0.70
CA PRO A 67 7.09 -7.65 0.14
C PRO A 67 6.80 -7.24 1.58
N ASN A 68 7.74 -7.51 2.49
CA ASN A 68 7.57 -7.12 3.89
C ASN A 68 7.71 -5.60 4.00
N ALA A 69 6.62 -4.92 4.36
CA ALA A 69 6.57 -3.47 4.44
C ALA A 69 7.43 -2.89 5.59
N GLU A 70 7.77 -3.67 6.61
CA GLU A 70 8.56 -3.21 7.77
C GLU A 70 10.06 -3.16 7.48
N THR A 71 10.61 -4.25 6.95
CA THR A 71 12.06 -4.37 6.74
C THR A 71 12.48 -4.18 5.29
N GLN A 72 11.58 -4.44 4.33
CA GLN A 72 11.77 -4.32 2.88
C GLN A 72 12.99 -5.07 2.29
N VAL A 73 13.76 -5.81 3.11
CA VAL A 73 14.96 -6.55 2.69
C VAL A 73 14.62 -7.63 1.67
N ASN A 74 13.44 -8.24 1.79
CA ASN A 74 13.02 -9.32 0.91
C ASN A 74 12.71 -8.86 -0.53
N VAL A 75 12.60 -7.55 -0.79
CA VAL A 75 12.49 -7.00 -2.15
C VAL A 75 13.70 -7.43 -3.00
N LEU A 76 14.91 -7.44 -2.44
CA LEU A 76 16.10 -7.91 -3.15
C LEU A 76 16.04 -9.40 -3.45
N ALA A 77 15.49 -10.21 -2.54
CA ALA A 77 15.31 -11.63 -2.77
C ALA A 77 14.26 -11.92 -3.86
N PHE A 78 13.21 -11.09 -3.95
CA PHE A 78 12.29 -11.13 -5.09
C PHE A 78 12.94 -10.69 -6.40
N ALA A 79 13.79 -9.66 -6.38
CA ALA A 79 14.56 -9.25 -7.56
C ALA A 79 15.49 -10.37 -8.07
N LEU A 80 16.22 -11.04 -7.18
CA LEU A 80 17.02 -12.24 -7.50
C LEU A 80 16.14 -13.42 -7.96
N THR A 81 14.92 -13.51 -7.43
CA THR A 81 13.93 -14.46 -7.94
C THR A 81 13.53 -14.12 -9.36
N ALA A 82 13.29 -12.85 -9.72
CA ALA A 82 12.90 -12.49 -11.09
C ALA A 82 14.01 -12.77 -12.13
N ALA A 83 15.28 -12.75 -11.73
CA ALA A 83 16.46 -12.91 -12.58
C ALA A 83 16.44 -14.16 -13.50
N GLY A 84 17.00 -13.99 -14.70
CA GLY A 84 17.07 -14.97 -15.79
C GLY A 84 18.49 -15.34 -16.24
N ILE A 85 19.51 -15.14 -15.40
CA ILE A 85 20.87 -15.62 -15.70
C ILE A 85 20.88 -17.15 -15.62
N GLY A 86 21.22 -17.83 -16.73
CA GLY A 86 21.31 -19.30 -16.80
C GLY A 86 19.96 -20.04 -16.72
N ARG A 87 18.83 -19.34 -16.81
CA ARG A 87 17.46 -19.90 -16.74
C ARG A 87 16.43 -18.92 -17.30
N ARG A 88 15.24 -19.38 -17.70
CA ARG A 88 14.14 -18.47 -18.08
C ARG A 88 13.82 -17.50 -16.93
N PRO A 89 13.62 -16.19 -17.12
CA PRO A 89 13.22 -15.28 -16.05
C PRO A 89 11.85 -15.65 -15.47
N LEU A 90 11.58 -15.24 -14.22
CA LEU A 90 10.24 -15.35 -13.63
C LEU A 90 9.55 -14.00 -13.73
N ARG A 91 8.40 -13.96 -14.41
CA ARG A 91 7.53 -12.77 -14.45
C ARG A 91 7.09 -12.43 -13.04
N THR A 92 7.58 -11.32 -12.51
CA THR A 92 7.40 -10.93 -11.11
C THR A 92 6.81 -9.53 -11.02
N SER A 93 5.67 -9.42 -10.35
CA SER A 93 4.96 -8.19 -10.06
C SER A 93 5.03 -7.90 -8.56
N LEU A 94 5.62 -6.78 -8.15
CA LEU A 94 5.73 -6.41 -6.74
C LEU A 94 4.89 -5.18 -6.39
N LEU A 95 4.19 -5.27 -5.27
CA LEU A 95 3.54 -4.12 -4.64
C LEU A 95 4.61 -3.37 -3.81
N THR A 96 4.76 -2.05 -3.88
CA THR A 96 4.12 -1.07 -4.77
C THR A 96 5.15 -0.02 -5.19
N ALA A 97 5.00 0.54 -6.39
CA ALA A 97 5.70 1.75 -6.81
C ALA A 97 4.73 2.92 -6.75
N MET A 98 4.95 3.79 -5.76
CA MET A 98 4.07 4.91 -5.44
C MET A 98 4.88 6.12 -4.98
N ASP A 99 4.33 7.30 -5.23
CA ASP A 99 4.83 8.57 -4.71
C ASP A 99 4.34 8.84 -3.28
N PHE A 100 4.95 8.18 -2.29
CA PHE A 100 4.57 8.34 -0.88
C PHE A 100 4.96 9.70 -0.32
N LYS A 101 4.08 10.29 0.51
CA LYS A 101 4.41 11.51 1.27
C LYS A 101 5.47 11.26 2.33
N SER A 102 5.46 10.09 2.97
CA SER A 102 6.45 9.71 3.99
C SER A 102 7.84 9.45 3.41
N ASN A 103 7.91 8.97 2.16
CA ASN A 103 9.18 8.71 1.46
C ASN A 103 9.12 9.17 -0.02
N PRO A 104 9.36 10.46 -0.28
CA PRO A 104 9.24 11.05 -1.62
C PRO A 104 10.25 10.53 -2.66
N MET A 105 11.23 9.70 -2.27
CA MET A 105 12.26 9.14 -3.15
C MET A 105 12.04 7.66 -3.49
N LEU A 106 11.16 6.95 -2.77
CA LEU A 106 10.94 5.50 -2.94
C LEU A 106 10.52 5.12 -4.38
N HIS A 107 9.79 6.00 -5.06
CA HIS A 107 9.40 5.83 -6.46
C HIS A 107 10.59 5.78 -7.45
N ARG A 108 11.75 6.35 -7.08
CA ARG A 108 12.99 6.26 -7.88
C ARG A 108 13.70 4.94 -7.64
N VAL A 109 13.75 4.50 -6.39
CA VAL A 109 14.39 3.25 -5.97
C VAL A 109 13.73 2.04 -6.64
N SER A 110 12.40 1.97 -6.63
CA SER A 110 11.65 0.89 -7.30
C SER A 110 11.95 0.80 -8.79
N ARG A 111 11.94 1.95 -9.50
CA ARG A 111 12.30 2.01 -10.93
C ARG A 111 13.75 1.59 -11.21
N LEU A 112 14.70 2.07 -10.39
CA LEU A 112 16.10 1.69 -10.52
C LEU A 112 16.30 0.19 -10.28
N LEU A 113 15.66 -0.37 -9.25
CA LEU A 113 15.76 -1.80 -8.96
C LEU A 113 15.17 -2.67 -10.08
N ALA A 114 14.00 -2.29 -10.62
CA ALA A 114 13.43 -2.97 -11.78
C ALA A 114 14.36 -2.88 -12.99
N PHE A 115 14.93 -1.69 -13.27
CA PHE A 115 15.89 -1.50 -14.36
C PHE A 115 17.12 -2.40 -14.20
N LEU A 116 17.78 -2.37 -13.03
CA LEU A 116 18.97 -3.19 -12.77
C LEU A 116 18.66 -4.69 -12.87
N THR A 117 17.55 -5.13 -12.28
CA THR A 117 17.13 -6.53 -12.34
C THR A 117 16.90 -6.99 -13.78
N ASN A 118 16.21 -6.19 -14.58
CA ASN A 118 15.87 -6.57 -15.95
C ASN A 118 17.09 -6.47 -16.88
N ARG A 119 17.90 -5.41 -16.73
CA ARG A 119 19.04 -5.13 -17.63
C ARG A 119 20.30 -5.90 -17.29
N ALA A 120 20.64 -6.03 -16.01
CA ALA A 120 21.86 -6.71 -15.57
C ALA A 120 21.62 -8.20 -15.32
N LEU A 121 20.46 -8.56 -14.76
CA LEU A 121 20.16 -9.96 -14.40
C LEU A 121 19.27 -10.69 -15.40
N ARG A 122 19.00 -10.08 -16.57
CA ARG A 122 18.08 -10.61 -17.61
C ARG A 122 16.74 -11.05 -17.00
N GLY A 123 16.26 -10.30 -16.01
CA GLY A 123 15.04 -10.60 -15.24
C GLY A 123 13.76 -10.05 -15.88
N ASP A 124 12.64 -10.36 -15.23
CA ASP A 124 11.32 -9.82 -15.58
C ASP A 124 10.60 -9.35 -14.31
N LEU A 125 11.06 -8.21 -13.77
CA LEU A 125 10.53 -7.55 -12.59
C LEU A 125 9.80 -6.26 -12.98
N ARG A 126 8.56 -6.12 -12.52
CA ARG A 126 7.82 -4.86 -12.58
C ARG A 126 7.16 -4.56 -11.24
N PHE A 127 7.04 -3.29 -10.90
CA PHE A 127 6.25 -2.84 -9.75
C PHE A 127 4.84 -2.43 -10.17
N GLN A 128 3.88 -2.63 -9.28
CA GLN A 128 2.52 -2.14 -9.49
C GLN A 128 2.44 -0.64 -9.17
N ALA A 129 1.89 0.16 -10.07
CA ALA A 129 1.67 1.58 -9.90
C ALA A 129 0.18 1.92 -10.00
N LEU A 130 -0.31 2.70 -9.04
CA LEU A 130 -1.69 3.20 -9.01
C LEU A 130 -1.80 4.48 -9.87
N PRO A 131 -2.66 4.53 -10.89
CA PRO A 131 -2.89 5.73 -11.71
C PRO A 131 -3.82 6.72 -11.00
N GLY A 132 -3.33 7.38 -9.95
CA GLY A 132 -4.08 8.37 -9.20
C GLY A 132 -3.65 8.47 -7.74
N PRO A 133 -4.12 9.51 -7.03
CA PRO A 133 -3.85 9.69 -5.61
C PRO A 133 -4.40 8.50 -4.82
N MET A 134 -3.60 7.99 -3.87
CA MET A 134 -4.03 7.00 -2.89
C MET A 134 -4.68 7.73 -1.73
N THR A 135 -5.97 8.05 -1.90
CA THR A 135 -6.82 8.62 -0.85
C THR A 135 -7.41 7.49 -0.02
N ILE A 136 -7.23 7.57 1.30
CA ILE A 136 -7.82 6.63 2.25
C ILE A 136 -8.94 7.35 2.99
N PHE A 137 -10.15 6.82 2.90
CA PHE A 137 -11.31 7.24 3.66
C PHE A 137 -11.42 6.41 4.94
N CYS A 138 -11.69 7.08 6.05
CA CYS A 138 -11.68 6.50 7.38
C CYS A 138 -12.98 6.86 8.09
N ASP A 139 -13.53 5.90 8.84
CA ASP A 139 -14.65 6.10 9.76
C ASP A 139 -14.09 5.97 11.19
N GLY A 140 -14.06 7.09 11.93
CA GLY A 140 -13.47 7.19 13.27
C GLY A 140 -12.00 6.76 13.29
N VAL A 141 -11.73 5.68 14.03
CA VAL A 141 -10.39 5.10 14.20
C VAL A 141 -10.09 3.90 13.28
N ASP A 142 -11.00 3.57 12.36
CA ASP A 142 -10.80 2.47 11.40
C ASP A 142 -9.84 2.87 10.27
N PHE A 143 -8.56 2.95 10.60
CA PHE A 143 -7.49 3.35 9.69
C PHE A 143 -6.32 2.38 9.73
N ALA A 144 -6.11 1.65 8.62
CA ALA A 144 -5.09 0.60 8.51
C ALA A 144 -3.65 1.10 8.77
N ALA A 145 -3.35 2.37 8.46
CA ALA A 145 -2.01 2.91 8.69
C ALA A 145 -1.67 3.09 10.18
N PHE A 146 -2.63 2.96 11.11
CA PHE A 146 -2.33 2.89 12.54
C PHE A 146 -1.51 1.65 12.91
N GLU A 147 -1.53 0.59 12.10
CA GLU A 147 -0.69 -0.58 12.37
C GLU A 147 0.82 -0.35 12.14
N GLU A 148 1.22 0.85 11.73
CA GLU A 148 2.62 1.20 11.50
C GLU A 148 3.37 1.62 12.77
N PHE A 149 2.68 1.71 13.92
CA PHE A 149 3.27 2.07 15.20
C PHE A 149 2.57 1.38 16.38
N SER A 150 3.25 1.33 17.53
CA SER A 150 2.86 0.51 18.68
C SER A 150 1.45 0.74 19.20
N SER A 151 1.10 1.98 19.57
CA SER A 151 -0.23 2.31 20.09
C SER A 151 -1.33 2.08 19.06
N GLY A 152 -1.06 2.35 17.78
CA GLY A 152 -2.00 2.05 16.72
C GLY A 152 -2.21 0.55 16.51
N VAL A 153 -1.16 -0.29 16.65
CA VAL A 153 -1.32 -1.76 16.70
C VAL A 153 -2.16 -2.18 17.90
N THR A 154 -1.95 -1.60 19.09
CA THR A 154 -2.78 -1.87 20.26
C THR A 154 -4.25 -1.58 19.97
N LEU A 155 -4.56 -0.42 19.38
CA LEU A 155 -5.91 -0.03 19.01
C LEU A 155 -6.52 -0.99 17.97
N ARG A 156 -5.76 -1.32 16.92
CA ARG A 156 -6.23 -2.17 15.81
C ARG A 156 -6.39 -3.64 16.17
N ASN A 157 -5.68 -4.11 17.20
CA ASN A 157 -5.82 -5.48 17.71
C ASN A 157 -7.05 -5.65 18.61
N LEU A 158 -7.70 -4.57 19.03
CA LEU A 158 -8.97 -4.67 19.76
C LEU A 158 -10.08 -5.14 18.82
N ARG A 159 -10.90 -6.05 19.35
CA ARG A 159 -11.88 -6.79 18.55
C ARG A 159 -13.17 -6.02 18.31
N THR A 160 -13.63 -5.28 19.32
CA THR A 160 -14.91 -4.57 19.25
C THR A 160 -14.68 -3.08 19.11
N ALA A 161 -15.62 -2.39 18.45
CA ALA A 161 -15.60 -0.94 18.36
C ALA A 161 -15.69 -0.30 19.76
N ASP A 162 -16.49 -0.87 20.67
CA ASP A 162 -16.62 -0.34 22.02
C ASP A 162 -15.30 -0.38 22.79
N ASP A 163 -14.53 -1.47 22.69
CA ASP A 163 -13.19 -1.55 23.30
C ASP A 163 -12.25 -0.51 22.67
N GLN A 164 -12.29 -0.35 21.34
CA GLN A 164 -11.47 0.63 20.62
C GLN A 164 -11.75 2.05 21.09
N TYR A 165 -13.03 2.42 21.19
CA TYR A 165 -13.42 3.77 21.62
C TYR A 165 -13.22 3.99 23.13
N ALA A 166 -13.40 2.97 23.96
CA ALA A 166 -13.09 3.05 25.39
C ALA A 166 -11.60 3.30 25.63
N LEU A 167 -10.71 2.70 24.82
CA LEU A 167 -9.27 2.90 24.90
C LEU A 167 -8.87 4.37 24.64
N LEU A 168 -9.63 5.12 23.84
CA LEU A 168 -9.33 6.53 23.54
C LEU A 168 -9.48 7.45 24.76
N SER A 169 -10.16 6.99 25.81
CA SER A 169 -10.30 7.71 27.08
C SER A 169 -9.19 7.39 28.08
N ASP A 170 -8.35 6.37 27.86
CA ASP A 170 -7.24 6.04 28.75
C ASP A 170 -6.10 7.08 28.61
N PRO A 171 -5.75 7.84 29.66
CA PRO A 171 -4.67 8.83 29.61
C PRO A 171 -3.33 8.24 29.20
N LYS A 172 -3.03 7.00 29.59
CA LYS A 172 -1.76 6.34 29.25
C LYS A 172 -1.69 6.02 27.76
N PHE A 173 -2.79 5.48 27.21
CA PHE A 173 -2.90 5.21 25.78
C PHE A 173 -2.75 6.50 24.97
N ARG A 174 -3.48 7.56 25.34
CA ARG A 174 -3.43 8.85 24.64
C ARG A 174 -2.02 9.42 24.59
N ALA A 175 -1.32 9.45 25.73
CA ALA A 175 0.07 9.92 25.81
C ALA A 175 1.00 9.11 24.90
N GLN A 176 0.85 7.78 24.87
CA GLN A 176 1.65 6.92 24.00
C GLN A 176 1.30 7.13 22.52
N PHE A 177 0.02 7.31 22.18
CA PHE A 177 -0.43 7.58 20.82
C PHE A 177 0.16 8.88 20.25
N ILE A 178 0.10 9.95 21.04
CA ILE A 178 0.68 11.25 20.66
C ILE A 178 2.20 11.13 20.46
N LYS A 179 2.88 10.40 21.36
CA LYS A 179 4.33 10.14 21.24
C LYS A 179 4.68 9.35 19.97
N ASP A 180 3.92 8.31 19.65
CA ASP A 180 4.16 7.46 18.46
C ASP A 180 3.90 8.21 17.15
N MET A 181 2.98 9.17 17.16
CA MET A 181 2.69 10.06 16.04
C MET A 181 3.85 11.04 15.75
N GLY A 182 4.58 11.49 16.77
CA GLY A 182 5.72 12.42 16.64
C GLY A 182 7.10 11.76 16.44
N GLY A 183 7.19 10.43 16.38
CA GLY A 183 8.46 9.72 16.32
C GLY A 183 9.27 9.96 15.03
N PHE A 184 10.56 10.29 15.18
CA PHE A 184 11.48 10.64 14.08
C PHE A 184 11.78 9.49 13.09
N MET A 185 11.77 8.23 13.53
CA MET A 185 11.98 7.07 12.66
C MET A 185 10.68 6.61 12.00
N MET A 186 10.27 7.35 10.97
CA MET A 186 9.05 7.08 10.21
C MET A 186 9.31 6.08 9.08
N ASN A 187 9.28 4.77 9.39
CA ASN A 187 9.36 3.69 8.39
C ASN A 187 7.98 3.28 7.82
N GLY A 188 6.98 4.16 7.94
CA GLY A 188 5.60 3.93 7.53
C GLY A 188 5.28 4.45 6.13
N LEU A 189 4.21 3.93 5.53
CA LEU A 189 3.63 4.43 4.29
C LEU A 189 2.90 5.76 4.52
N TRP A 190 2.31 5.94 5.71
CA TRP A 190 1.66 7.20 6.09
C TRP A 190 2.65 8.16 6.74
N ASN A 191 2.52 9.45 6.41
CA ASN A 191 3.35 10.51 6.95
C ASN A 191 2.96 10.94 8.38
N ARG A 192 1.95 10.30 9.00
CA ARG A 192 1.48 10.57 10.37
C ARG A 192 1.22 12.05 10.64
N ARG A 193 0.84 12.80 9.61
CA ARG A 193 0.44 14.19 9.74
C ARG A 193 -1.06 14.28 9.54
N PHE A 194 -1.68 15.12 10.35
CA PHE A 194 -3.09 15.42 10.23
C PHE A 194 -3.36 16.74 9.51
N ASP A 195 -2.34 17.30 8.85
CA ASP A 195 -2.42 18.54 8.06
C ASP A 195 -3.08 18.35 6.69
N ASP A 196 -3.22 17.11 6.24
CA ASP A 196 -3.95 16.74 5.02
C ASP A 196 -5.12 15.79 5.30
N ALA A 197 -5.46 15.61 6.58
CA ALA A 197 -6.53 14.77 7.05
C ALA A 197 -7.81 15.59 7.20
N VAL A 198 -8.70 15.52 6.20
CA VAL A 198 -9.89 16.39 6.07
C VAL A 198 -11.13 15.64 6.56
N ILE A 199 -11.90 16.28 7.43
CA ILE A 199 -13.20 15.78 7.88
C ILE A 199 -14.23 16.01 6.76
N ILE A 200 -14.95 14.96 6.38
CA ILE A 200 -15.93 15.00 5.28
C ILE A 200 -17.36 14.68 5.70
N ASP A 201 -17.54 14.06 6.87
CA ASP A 201 -18.85 13.86 7.48
C ASP A 201 -18.69 13.82 9.00
N CYS A 202 -19.60 14.48 9.70
CA CYS A 202 -19.61 14.55 11.16
C CYS A 202 -20.97 15.11 11.62
N PRO A 203 -21.56 14.62 12.72
CA PRO A 203 -22.78 15.21 13.26
C PRO A 203 -22.65 16.70 13.62
N ASP A 204 -21.45 17.14 13.98
CA ASP A 204 -21.11 18.57 14.04
C ASP A 204 -20.64 19.05 12.67
N VAL A 205 -21.58 19.65 11.93
CA VAL A 205 -21.37 20.14 10.57
C VAL A 205 -20.31 21.25 10.48
N SER A 206 -20.01 21.95 11.58
CA SER A 206 -18.99 23.00 11.59
C SER A 206 -17.56 22.46 11.40
N LEU A 207 -17.38 21.16 11.59
CA LEU A 207 -16.09 20.47 11.43
C LEU A 207 -15.84 20.03 9.97
N VAL A 208 -16.88 19.94 9.14
CA VAL A 208 -16.77 19.42 7.77
C VAL A 208 -15.96 20.38 6.90
N GLY A 209 -15.01 19.83 6.12
CA GLY A 209 -14.08 20.56 5.28
C GLY A 209 -12.82 21.05 6.00
N ARG A 210 -12.74 20.89 7.33
CA ARG A 210 -11.57 21.27 8.14
C ARG A 210 -10.61 20.10 8.32
N THR A 211 -9.34 20.41 8.52
CA THR A 211 -8.34 19.41 8.94
C THR A 211 -8.25 19.33 10.47
N PHE A 212 -7.75 18.21 11.02
CA PHE A 212 -7.47 18.17 12.46
C PHE A 212 -6.35 19.14 12.87
N GLU A 213 -5.44 19.48 11.95
CA GLU A 213 -4.45 20.54 12.15
C GLU A 213 -5.10 21.93 12.28
N ASP A 214 -6.10 22.26 11.46
CA ASP A 214 -6.83 23.53 11.59
C ASP A 214 -7.50 23.67 12.96
N LEU A 215 -8.10 22.57 13.42
CA LEU A 215 -8.74 22.48 14.73
C LEU A 215 -7.73 22.51 15.88
N SER A 216 -6.56 21.91 15.68
CA SER A 216 -5.43 21.96 16.62
C SER A 216 -4.95 23.38 16.86
N ARG A 217 -4.80 24.18 15.79
CA ARG A 217 -4.41 25.60 15.93
C ARG A 217 -5.43 26.41 16.70
N GLU A 218 -6.73 26.18 16.48
CA GLU A 218 -7.82 26.87 17.18
C GLU A 218 -7.87 26.50 18.67
N ARG A 219 -7.69 25.21 18.98
CA ARG A 219 -7.79 24.68 20.34
C ARG A 219 -6.51 24.80 21.16
N GLY A 220 -5.37 25.09 20.53
CA GLY A 220 -4.06 25.07 21.19
C GLY A 220 -3.64 23.67 21.67
N GLN A 221 -4.10 22.61 21.01
CA GLN A 221 -3.88 21.21 21.36
C GLN A 221 -3.03 20.50 20.29
N HIS A 222 -2.43 19.35 20.59
CA HIS A 222 -1.74 18.57 19.56
C HIS A 222 -2.77 17.98 18.55
N PRO A 223 -2.49 17.92 17.23
CA PRO A 223 -3.45 17.39 16.25
C PRO A 223 -3.95 15.98 16.54
N ALA A 224 -3.08 15.11 17.07
CA ALA A 224 -3.46 13.78 17.51
C ALA A 224 -4.42 13.79 18.72
N GLU A 225 -4.32 14.77 19.63
CA GLU A 225 -5.28 14.92 20.73
C GLU A 225 -6.65 15.31 20.20
N VAL A 226 -6.70 16.29 19.29
CA VAL A 226 -7.93 16.72 18.64
C VAL A 226 -8.59 15.56 17.91
N PHE A 227 -7.81 14.76 17.17
CA PHE A 227 -8.29 13.56 16.52
C PHE A 227 -8.91 12.58 17.54
N LEU A 228 -8.21 12.28 18.63
CA LEU A 228 -8.69 11.35 19.65
C LEU A 228 -9.98 11.85 20.34
N ASP A 229 -10.09 13.16 20.60
CA ASP A 229 -11.27 13.77 21.20
C ASP A 229 -12.49 13.67 20.29
N LEU A 230 -12.33 14.01 19.02
CA LEU A 230 -13.40 13.92 18.04
C LEU A 230 -13.80 12.46 17.79
N ALA A 231 -12.82 11.56 17.69
CA ALA A 231 -13.08 10.14 17.49
C ALA A 231 -13.77 9.51 18.71
N ALA A 232 -13.41 9.90 19.93
CA ALA A 232 -14.10 9.45 21.14
C ALA A 232 -15.56 9.97 21.20
N THR A 233 -15.79 11.20 20.74
CA THR A 233 -17.12 11.84 20.76
C THR A 233 -18.05 11.27 19.70
N TRP A 234 -17.58 11.20 18.46
CA TRP A 234 -18.42 10.91 17.29
C TRP A 234 -18.27 9.49 16.75
N ARG A 235 -17.26 8.75 17.22
CA ARG A 235 -16.99 7.37 16.84
C ARG A 235 -16.92 7.20 15.31
N ASP A 236 -17.65 6.23 14.77
CA ASP A 236 -17.75 5.92 13.34
C ASP A 236 -18.50 6.98 12.53
N LYS A 237 -19.19 7.93 13.19
CA LYS A 237 -19.81 9.08 12.53
C LYS A 237 -18.81 10.20 12.20
N LEU A 238 -17.57 10.11 12.68
CA LEU A 238 -16.49 10.99 12.24
C LEU A 238 -15.85 10.40 10.98
N ARG A 239 -16.26 10.88 9.80
CA ARG A 239 -15.65 10.46 8.54
C ARG A 239 -14.61 11.46 8.08
N TRP A 240 -13.45 10.97 7.71
CA TRP A 240 -12.35 11.80 7.23
C TRP A 240 -11.54 11.07 6.15
N TYR A 241 -10.68 11.79 5.44
CA TYR A 241 -9.73 11.17 4.52
C TYR A 241 -8.35 11.80 4.62
N THR A 242 -7.32 11.06 4.21
CA THR A 242 -5.96 11.57 3.98
C THR A 242 -5.41 11.02 2.65
N VAL A 243 -4.40 11.68 2.08
CA VAL A 243 -3.74 11.23 0.84
C VAL A 243 -2.35 10.71 1.16
N VAL A 244 -2.19 9.39 1.17
CA VAL A 244 -0.95 8.73 1.58
C VAL A 244 0.14 8.81 0.50
N GLY A 245 -0.27 8.77 -0.78
CA GLY A 245 0.66 8.83 -1.90
C GLY A 245 0.03 9.27 -3.22
N ASN A 246 0.87 9.40 -4.25
CA ASN A 246 0.49 9.84 -5.59
C ASN A 246 -0.18 11.22 -5.64
N HIS A 247 0.25 12.11 -4.75
CA HIS A 247 -0.19 13.50 -4.70
C HIS A 247 0.42 14.36 -5.82
N ARG A 248 1.53 13.91 -6.45
CA ARG A 248 2.21 14.62 -7.56
C ARG A 248 1.91 13.93 -8.90
N PRO A 249 1.02 14.49 -9.75
CA PRO A 249 0.54 13.79 -10.95
C PRO A 249 1.63 13.57 -12.01
N ASP A 250 2.62 14.44 -12.09
CA ASP A 250 3.78 14.31 -12.97
C ASP A 250 4.65 13.09 -12.61
N ILE A 251 4.82 12.82 -11.32
CA ILE A 251 5.54 11.62 -10.85
C ILE A 251 4.73 10.36 -11.11
N VAL A 252 3.41 10.40 -10.93
CA VAL A 252 2.54 9.28 -11.28
C VAL A 252 2.67 8.97 -12.77
N LEU A 253 2.67 9.98 -13.64
CA LEU A 253 2.91 9.79 -15.07
C LEU A 253 4.28 9.16 -15.36
N ASP A 254 5.34 9.57 -14.67
CA ASP A 254 6.68 8.97 -14.80
C ASP A 254 6.73 7.51 -14.34
N LEU A 255 5.97 7.18 -13.29
CA LEU A 255 5.82 5.80 -12.84
C LEU A 255 5.11 4.99 -13.91
N LEU A 256 3.94 5.43 -14.39
CA LEU A 256 3.14 4.73 -15.41
C LEU A 256 3.86 4.58 -16.76
N ALA A 257 4.71 5.53 -17.13
CA ALA A 257 5.52 5.46 -18.35
C ALA A 257 6.80 4.62 -18.19
N SER A 258 7.14 4.19 -16.99
CA SER A 258 8.37 3.42 -16.74
C SER A 258 8.20 1.97 -17.19
N PRO A 259 9.16 1.39 -17.94
CA PRO A 259 9.11 -0.03 -18.31
C PRO A 259 9.25 -0.98 -17.11
N GLY A 260 9.72 -0.46 -15.96
CA GLY A 260 9.84 -1.18 -14.70
C GLY A 260 8.56 -1.20 -13.86
N THR A 261 7.45 -0.66 -14.36
CA THR A 261 6.16 -0.70 -13.68
C THR A 261 5.04 -1.19 -14.59
N HIS A 262 3.88 -1.45 -14.02
CA HIS A 262 2.62 -1.59 -14.74
C HIS A 262 1.47 -1.08 -13.88
N ILE A 263 0.32 -0.81 -14.51
CA ILE A 263 -0.89 -0.41 -13.81
C ILE A 263 -1.33 -1.54 -12.87
N GLY A 264 -1.60 -1.22 -11.60
CA GLY A 264 -2.04 -2.16 -10.57
C GLY A 264 -2.25 -1.45 -9.23
N PHE A 265 -2.21 -2.21 -8.12
CA PHE A 265 -2.27 -1.68 -6.74
C PHE A 265 -3.50 -0.80 -6.45
N ALA A 266 -4.65 -1.09 -7.06
CA ALA A 266 -5.90 -0.39 -6.74
C ALA A 266 -6.32 -0.63 -5.29
N ASP A 267 -6.09 -1.86 -4.81
CA ASP A 267 -6.39 -2.35 -3.47
C ASP A 267 -7.85 -2.14 -3.01
N SER A 268 -8.70 -1.73 -3.96
CA SER A 268 -10.08 -1.37 -3.70
C SER A 268 -10.91 -2.59 -3.33
N GLY A 269 -10.65 -3.75 -3.94
CA GLY A 269 -11.42 -4.97 -3.71
C GLY A 269 -11.44 -5.47 -2.26
N ALA A 270 -10.35 -5.32 -1.51
CA ALA A 270 -10.28 -5.68 -0.09
C ALA A 270 -10.73 -4.55 0.85
N HIS A 271 -10.72 -3.31 0.33
CA HIS A 271 -10.91 -2.09 1.10
C HIS A 271 -12.05 -1.24 0.54
N LEU A 272 -13.20 -1.87 0.21
CA LEU A 272 -14.38 -1.24 -0.40
C LEU A 272 -14.80 0.08 0.26
N ARG A 273 -14.70 0.16 1.60
CA ARG A 273 -15.10 1.34 2.38
C ARG A 273 -14.06 2.46 2.40
N SER A 274 -12.77 2.11 2.33
CA SER A 274 -11.66 3.04 2.57
C SER A 274 -10.87 3.41 1.31
N LEU A 275 -10.86 2.58 0.27
CA LEU A 275 -10.12 2.79 -0.98
C LEU A 275 -11.05 2.75 -2.19
N ALA A 276 -11.48 3.92 -2.67
CA ALA A 276 -12.37 4.07 -3.81
C ALA A 276 -11.64 4.08 -5.18
N ASN A 277 -10.66 3.19 -5.39
CA ASN A 277 -9.80 3.18 -6.59
C ASN A 277 -10.29 2.29 -7.74
N TYR A 278 -11.56 1.85 -7.77
CA TYR A 278 -12.12 0.99 -8.83
C TYR A 278 -11.98 1.56 -10.25
N ASN A 279 -11.98 2.89 -10.35
CA ASN A 279 -11.85 3.61 -11.60
C ASN A 279 -10.41 3.79 -12.06
N PHE A 280 -9.42 3.08 -11.48
CA PHE A 280 -8.00 3.24 -11.81
C PHE A 280 -7.72 3.09 -13.32
N GLY A 281 -8.40 2.17 -14.02
CA GLY A 281 -8.28 2.04 -15.48
C GLY A 281 -8.71 3.32 -16.23
N LEU A 282 -9.86 3.90 -15.87
CA LEU A 282 -10.34 5.16 -16.46
C LEU A 282 -9.43 6.35 -16.11
N ARG A 283 -8.89 6.36 -14.89
CA ARG A 283 -7.91 7.37 -14.46
C ARG A 283 -6.63 7.28 -15.28
N ALA A 284 -6.12 6.07 -15.54
CA ALA A 284 -4.95 5.87 -16.39
C ALA A 284 -5.18 6.43 -17.81
N LEU A 285 -6.33 6.11 -18.43
CA LEU A 285 -6.70 6.64 -19.74
C LEU A 285 -6.82 8.17 -19.74
N THR A 286 -7.42 8.75 -18.70
CA THR A 286 -7.55 10.20 -18.55
C THR A 286 -6.18 10.88 -18.41
N MET A 287 -5.30 10.30 -17.60
CA MET A 287 -3.93 10.77 -17.44
C MET A 287 -3.15 10.71 -18.75
N ALA A 288 -3.24 9.59 -19.49
CA ALA A 288 -2.59 9.43 -20.80
C ALA A 288 -3.10 10.45 -21.82
N LYS A 289 -4.42 10.66 -21.91
CA LYS A 289 -5.03 11.66 -22.80
C LYS A 289 -4.53 13.08 -22.48
N ARG A 290 -4.55 13.47 -21.20
CA ARG A 290 -4.08 14.79 -20.75
C ARG A 290 -2.58 14.99 -21.00
N ALA A 291 -1.78 13.94 -20.80
CA ALA A 291 -0.34 13.98 -21.08
C ALA A 291 -0.06 14.21 -22.58
N GLY A 292 -0.81 13.54 -23.47
CA GLY A 292 -0.68 13.71 -24.92
C GLY A 292 -1.11 15.09 -25.44
N GLN A 293 -2.01 15.78 -24.72
CA GLN A 293 -2.47 17.13 -25.04
C GLN A 293 -1.55 18.23 -24.46
N SER A 294 -0.65 17.88 -23.53
CA SER A 294 0.21 18.86 -22.86
C SER A 294 1.44 19.19 -23.71
N PRO A 295 1.72 20.48 -24.00
CA PRO A 295 2.90 20.89 -24.78
C PRO A 295 4.24 20.54 -24.11
N ARG A 296 4.24 20.30 -22.78
CA ARG A 296 5.45 20.26 -21.94
C ARG A 296 6.17 18.91 -21.86
N ARG A 297 5.61 17.81 -22.40
CA ARG A 297 6.18 16.46 -22.22
C ARG A 297 6.29 15.67 -23.53
N ARG A 298 7.10 16.16 -24.47
CA ARG A 298 7.78 15.26 -25.42
C ARG A 298 9.14 14.89 -24.83
N SER A 299 9.14 13.94 -23.89
CA SER A 299 10.41 13.29 -23.48
C SER A 299 11.02 12.59 -24.70
N PRO A 300 12.34 12.66 -24.95
CA PRO A 300 13.00 11.97 -26.07
C PRO A 300 12.83 10.45 -26.05
N SER A 301 12.46 9.86 -24.91
CA SER A 301 12.23 8.42 -24.75
C SER A 301 10.83 7.94 -25.18
N ALA A 302 9.92 8.85 -25.55
CA ALA A 302 8.57 8.51 -26.00
C ALA A 302 8.50 8.20 -27.51
N ARG A 303 9.50 7.51 -28.07
CA ARG A 303 9.33 6.81 -29.35
C ARG A 303 8.76 5.43 -29.06
N TRP A 304 7.44 5.37 -28.85
CA TRP A 304 6.70 4.13 -28.86
C TRP A 304 5.99 3.95 -30.21
N CYS A 305 6.32 2.83 -30.86
CA CYS A 305 5.57 2.11 -31.88
C CYS A 305 5.00 2.91 -33.06
N ALA A 306 5.85 3.18 -34.03
CA ALA A 306 5.49 3.16 -35.45
C ALA A 306 6.51 2.29 -36.18
N SER A 307 6.31 0.97 -36.11
CA SER A 307 6.84 -0.09 -37.00
C SER A 307 6.32 -1.43 -36.49
#